data_AF-A0A1I5V973-F1
#
_entry.id   AF-A0A1I5V973-F1
#
_cell.length_a   1.000
_cell.length_b   1.000
_cell.length_c   1.000
_cell.angle_alpha   90.00
_cell.angle_beta   90.00
_cell.angle_gamma   90.00
#
_symmetry.space_group_name_H-M   'P 1'
#
loop_
_entity.id
_entity.type
_entity.pdbx_description
1 polymer ?
#
loop_
_entity_poly.entity_id
_entity_poly.type
_entity_poly.pdbx_seq_one_letter_code
_entity_poly.pdbx_strand_id
1 'polypeptide(L)'
;MNNAFLHPHQRPSLEQLQSPEFRNLAACLMLGCQFDIAEETAPIAAVLEHWLGDARTVKMLVAIGALLNGDPSVAQAELVRERNSGQADAGALVLAMADKLAGNSDDWKTPVERVLATSVDPALRSMAYQIQMLD
;
A
#
# COMPACT_ATOMS: atom_id res chain seq x y z
N MET A 1 37.94 -3.94 17.89
CA MET A 1 37.12 -3.76 16.68
C MET A 1 35.67 -3.70 17.15
N ASN A 2 35.11 -2.49 17.22
CA ASN A 2 33.74 -2.27 17.68
C ASN A 2 32.78 -2.56 16.53
N ASN A 3 32.10 -3.70 16.58
CA ASN A 3 30.88 -3.93 15.81
C ASN A 3 29.78 -3.07 16.43
N ALA A 4 29.66 -1.83 15.95
CA ALA A 4 28.54 -0.97 16.25
C ALA A 4 27.29 -1.58 15.62
N PHE A 5 26.44 -2.12 16.51
CA PHE A 5 24.98 -2.12 16.45
C PHE A 5 24.34 -2.19 15.05
N LEU A 6 23.85 -3.38 14.72
CA LEU A 6 22.62 -3.58 13.96
C LEU A 6 21.56 -2.64 14.53
N HIS A 7 21.35 -1.48 13.90
CA HIS A 7 20.24 -0.61 14.23
C HIS A 7 18.95 -1.31 13.77
N PRO A 8 18.03 -1.65 14.68
CA PRO A 8 16.74 -2.19 14.29
C PRO A 8 15.96 -1.09 13.54
N HIS A 9 15.46 -1.44 12.35
CA HIS A 9 14.46 -0.72 11.54
C HIS A 9 14.02 0.64 12.11
N GLN A 10 14.83 1.68 11.89
CA GLN A 10 14.42 3.04 12.20
C GLN A 10 13.27 3.40 11.27
N ARG A 11 12.10 3.72 11.85
CA ARG A 11 11.00 4.29 11.06
C ARG A 11 11.52 5.55 10.35
N PRO A 12 11.24 5.71 9.06
CA PRO A 12 11.68 6.87 8.31
C PRO A 12 11.09 8.13 8.95
N SER A 13 11.90 9.19 9.04
CA SER A 13 11.41 10.47 9.57
C SER A 13 10.36 11.05 8.62
N LEU A 14 9.43 11.85 9.14
CA LEU A 14 8.44 12.54 8.31
C LEU A 14 9.09 13.41 7.22
N GLU A 15 10.25 13.99 7.52
CA GLU A 15 11.03 14.76 6.54
C GLU A 15 11.55 13.89 5.39
N GLN A 16 11.96 12.65 5.66
CA GLN A 16 12.38 11.71 4.61
C GLN A 16 11.21 11.29 3.72
N LEU A 17 10.02 11.07 4.28
CA LEU A 17 8.80 10.78 3.50
C LEU A 17 8.33 11.98 2.67
N GLN A 18 8.73 13.20 3.06
CA GLN A 18 8.41 14.42 2.34
C GLN A 18 9.49 14.84 1.34
N SER A 19 10.61 14.13 1.26
CA SER A 19 11.71 14.45 0.35
C SER A 19 11.26 14.34 -1.11
N PRO A 20 11.69 15.26 -2.00
CA PRO A 20 11.39 15.18 -3.43
C PRO A 20 11.86 13.86 -4.05
N GLU A 21 13.01 13.35 -3.62
CA GLU A 21 13.59 12.10 -4.12
C GLU A 21 12.70 10.90 -3.79
N PHE A 22 12.23 10.80 -2.54
CA PHE A 22 11.29 9.76 -2.14
C PHE A 22 10.01 9.83 -2.98
N ARG A 23 9.41 11.03 -3.09
CA ARG A 23 8.18 11.23 -3.85
C ARG A 23 8.34 10.87 -5.32
N ASN A 24 9.47 11.25 -5.93
CA ASN A 24 9.76 10.95 -7.33
C ASN A 24 9.92 9.44 -7.55
N LEU A 25 10.67 8.75 -6.69
CA LEU A 25 10.84 7.30 -6.77
C LEU A 25 9.52 6.57 -6.56
N ALA A 26 8.72 6.97 -5.56
CA ALA A 26 7.40 6.41 -5.32
C ALA A 26 6.45 6.63 -6.51
N ALA A 27 6.47 7.82 -7.12
CA ALA A 27 5.69 8.10 -8.32
C ALA A 27 6.16 7.26 -9.52
N CYS A 28 7.48 7.13 -9.75
CA CYS A 28 8.03 6.29 -10.81
C CYS A 28 7.65 4.81 -10.63
N LEU A 29 7.68 4.31 -9.39
CA LEU A 29 7.22 2.96 -9.07
C LEU A 29 5.75 2.78 -9.43
N MET A 30 4.87 3.66 -8.95
CA MET A 30 3.42 3.58 -9.23
C MET A 30 3.13 3.66 -10.73
N LEU A 31 3.78 4.58 -11.46
CA LEU A 31 3.63 4.71 -12.91
C LEU A 31 4.14 3.47 -13.64
N GLY A 32 5.28 2.91 -13.25
CA GLY A 32 5.77 1.71 -13.91
C GLY A 32 4.91 0.48 -13.64
N CYS A 33 4.33 0.35 -12.43
CA CYS A 33 3.28 -0.64 -12.18
C CYS A 33 2.04 -0.39 -13.03
N GLN A 34 1.69 0.87 -13.28
CA GLN A 34 0.58 1.23 -14.15
C GLN A 34 0.81 0.81 -15.61
N PHE A 35 2.07 0.81 -16.10
CA PHE A 35 2.39 0.46 -17.49
C PHE A 35 2.93 -0.98 -17.67
N ASP A 36 2.80 -1.83 -16.65
CA ASP A 36 3.23 -3.23 -16.66
C ASP A 36 4.74 -3.42 -16.97
N ILE A 37 5.57 -2.51 -16.46
CA ILE A 37 7.05 -2.55 -16.58
C ILE A 37 7.69 -2.97 -15.25
N ALA A 38 7.34 -4.17 -14.80
CA ALA A 38 7.72 -4.70 -13.49
C ALA A 38 9.24 -4.90 -13.34
N GLU A 39 9.93 -5.30 -14.40
CA GLU A 39 11.39 -5.53 -14.37
C GLU A 39 12.15 -4.20 -14.18
N GLU A 40 11.70 -3.14 -14.84
CA GLU A 40 12.28 -1.80 -14.77
C GLU A 40 12.02 -1.12 -13.42
N THR A 41 10.94 -1.49 -12.74
CA THR A 41 10.57 -0.92 -11.44
C THR A 41 11.14 -1.68 -10.24
N ALA A 42 11.59 -2.93 -10.42
CA ALA A 42 12.17 -3.73 -9.34
C ALA A 42 13.35 -3.05 -8.59
N PRO A 43 14.29 -2.36 -9.27
CA PRO A 43 15.35 -1.62 -8.58
C PRO A 43 14.81 -0.44 -7.74
N ILE A 44 13.75 0.22 -8.21
CA ILE A 44 13.12 1.34 -7.51
C ILE A 44 12.44 0.84 -6.24
N ALA A 45 11.70 -0.28 -6.32
CA ALA A 45 11.09 -0.93 -5.18
C ALA A 45 12.15 -1.30 -4.13
N ALA A 46 13.25 -1.93 -4.52
CA ALA A 46 14.34 -2.30 -3.61
C ALA A 46 14.97 -1.08 -2.89
N VAL A 47 15.17 0.03 -3.60
CA VAL A 47 15.67 1.28 -2.99
C VAL A 47 14.67 1.83 -1.98
N LEU A 48 13.38 1.86 -2.33
CA LEU A 48 12.33 2.35 -1.44
C LEU A 48 12.18 1.46 -0.20
N GLU A 49 12.26 0.12 -0.34
CA GLU A 49 12.20 -0.80 0.79
C GLU A 49 13.36 -0.60 1.75
N HIS A 50 14.57 -0.44 1.19
CA HIS A 50 15.77 -0.15 1.99
C HIS A 50 15.64 1.19 2.72
N TRP A 51 15.15 2.22 2.03
CA TRP A 51 15.00 3.56 2.59
C TRP A 51 13.94 3.59 3.69
N LEU A 52 12.78 2.97 3.45
CA LEU A 52 11.67 2.95 4.41
C LEU A 52 11.91 1.98 5.56
N GLY A 53 12.78 0.98 5.38
CA GLY A 53 12.94 -0.12 6.33
C GLY A 53 11.67 -0.95 6.53
N ASP A 54 10.66 -0.74 5.68
CA ASP A 54 9.32 -1.30 5.75
C ASP A 54 8.81 -1.64 4.34
N ALA A 55 8.82 -2.94 4.02
CA ALA A 55 8.33 -3.45 2.75
C ALA A 55 6.81 -3.29 2.59
N ARG A 56 6.05 -3.12 3.69
CA ARG A 56 4.58 -2.97 3.64
C ARG A 56 4.18 -1.74 2.85
N THR A 57 4.84 -0.62 3.13
CA THR A 57 4.58 0.65 2.44
C THR A 57 4.88 0.56 0.94
N VAL A 58 5.94 -0.15 0.55
CA VAL A 58 6.28 -0.36 -0.88
C VAL A 58 5.24 -1.25 -1.57
N LYS A 59 4.82 -2.34 -0.92
CA LYS A 59 3.74 -3.21 -1.43
C LYS A 59 2.43 -2.46 -1.63
N MET A 60 2.11 -1.52 -0.74
CA MET A 60 0.94 -0.64 -0.93
C MET A 60 1.08 0.25 -2.17
N LEU A 61 2.26 0.84 -2.43
CA LEU A 61 2.50 1.64 -3.63
C LEU A 61 2.36 0.79 -4.91
N VAL A 62 2.91 -0.42 -4.92
CA VAL A 62 2.76 -1.38 -6.04
C VAL A 62 1.28 -1.72 -6.26
N ALA A 63 0.55 -2.05 -5.19
CA ALA A 63 -0.86 -2.38 -5.25
C ALA A 63 -1.70 -1.21 -5.81
N ILE A 64 -1.43 0.02 -5.36
CA ILE A 64 -2.12 1.22 -5.88
C ILE A 64 -1.80 1.42 -7.37
N GLY A 65 -0.53 1.29 -7.77
CA GLY A 65 -0.13 1.40 -9.18
C GLY A 65 -0.83 0.39 -10.08
N ALA A 66 -0.92 -0.87 -9.65
CA ALA A 66 -1.62 -1.91 -10.40
C ALA A 66 -3.13 -1.65 -10.51
N LEU A 67 -3.77 -1.17 -9.43
CA LEU A 67 -5.18 -0.79 -9.46
C LEU A 67 -5.45 0.35 -10.45
N LEU A 68 -4.52 1.30 -10.60
CA LEU A 68 -4.61 2.35 -11.62
C LEU A 68 -4.48 1.83 -13.05
N ASN A 69 -3.87 0.66 -13.26
CA ASN A 69 -3.88 -0.06 -14.54
C ASN A 69 -5.17 -0.86 -14.76
N GLY A 70 -6.05 -0.94 -13.76
CA GLY A 70 -7.22 -1.82 -13.80
C GLY A 70 -6.90 -3.30 -13.57
N ASP A 71 -5.72 -3.62 -13.03
CA ASP A 71 -5.37 -4.99 -12.63
C ASP A 71 -5.44 -5.15 -11.09
N PRO A 72 -6.56 -5.66 -10.55
CA PRO A 72 -6.69 -5.90 -9.12
C PRO A 72 -5.90 -7.13 -8.63
N SER A 73 -5.43 -8.01 -9.52
CA SER A 73 -4.80 -9.28 -9.13
C SER A 73 -3.45 -9.09 -8.43
N VAL A 74 -2.66 -8.12 -8.89
CA VAL A 74 -1.38 -7.76 -8.27
C VAL A 74 -1.60 -7.17 -6.88
N ALA A 75 -2.59 -6.29 -6.73
CA ALA A 75 -2.94 -5.72 -5.42
C ALA A 75 -3.38 -6.81 -4.43
N GLN A 76 -4.15 -7.80 -4.88
CA GLN A 76 -4.52 -8.96 -4.06
C GLN A 76 -3.29 -9.79 -3.67
N ALA A 77 -2.40 -10.10 -4.61
CA ALA A 77 -1.20 -10.89 -4.36
C ALA A 77 -0.27 -10.22 -3.34
N GLU A 78 -0.07 -8.90 -3.46
CA GLU A 78 0.81 -8.15 -2.57
C GLU A 78 0.24 -7.94 -1.17
N LEU A 79 -1.08 -7.76 -1.07
CA LEU A 79 -1.75 -7.36 0.17
C LEU A 79 -2.57 -8.47 0.84
N VAL A 80 -2.58 -9.71 0.34
CA VAL A 80 -3.38 -10.82 0.93
C VAL A 80 -3.14 -11.01 2.43
N ARG A 81 -1.93 -10.71 2.92
CA ARG A 81 -1.57 -10.80 4.35
C ARG A 81 -2.30 -9.75 5.21
N GLU A 82 -2.67 -8.62 4.61
CA GLU A 82 -3.38 -7.53 5.28
C GLU A 82 -4.83 -7.86 5.60
N ARG A 83 -5.42 -8.81 4.87
CA ARG A 83 -6.77 -9.32 5.11
C ARG A 83 -6.95 -9.78 6.56
N ASN A 84 -5.94 -10.44 7.11
CA ASN A 84 -5.98 -11.12 8.40
C ASN A 84 -5.29 -10.33 9.53
N SER A 85 -4.76 -9.13 9.26
CA SER A 85 -4.05 -8.34 10.28
C SER A 85 -4.98 -7.88 11.41
N GLY A 86 -6.30 -7.86 11.16
CA GLY A 86 -7.31 -7.32 12.07
C GLY A 86 -7.25 -5.80 12.22
N GLN A 87 -6.27 -5.14 11.59
CA GLN A 87 -6.08 -3.69 11.68
C GLN A 87 -7.11 -2.96 10.81
N ALA A 88 -7.45 -1.74 11.24
CA ALA A 88 -8.34 -0.82 10.52
C ALA A 88 -7.48 0.27 9.87
N ASP A 89 -6.70 -0.12 8.87
CA ASP A 89 -5.68 0.73 8.26
C ASP A 89 -5.75 0.77 6.73
N ALA A 90 -4.87 1.57 6.13
CA ALA A 90 -4.85 1.83 4.69
C ALA A 90 -4.60 0.57 3.86
N GLY A 91 -3.76 -0.37 4.33
CA GLY A 91 -3.47 -1.61 3.60
C GLY A 91 -4.72 -2.47 3.44
N ALA A 92 -5.51 -2.60 4.52
CA ALA A 92 -6.79 -3.32 4.48
C ALA A 92 -7.81 -2.66 3.55
N LEU A 93 -7.84 -1.32 3.47
CA LEU A 93 -8.73 -0.60 2.55
C LEU A 93 -8.31 -0.72 1.08
N VAL A 94 -7.01 -0.69 0.77
CA VAL A 94 -6.53 -0.89 -0.61
C VAL A 94 -6.86 -2.31 -1.07
N LEU A 95 -6.70 -3.32 -0.22
CA LEU A 95 -7.13 -4.68 -0.54
C LEU A 95 -8.65 -4.76 -0.74
N ALA A 96 -9.43 -4.11 0.12
CA ALA A 96 -10.89 -4.06 -0.03
C ALA A 96 -11.32 -3.43 -1.37
N MET A 97 -10.63 -2.37 -1.79
CA MET A 97 -10.84 -1.75 -3.10
C MET A 97 -10.54 -2.73 -4.24
N ALA A 98 -9.42 -3.46 -4.15
CA ALA A 98 -9.08 -4.49 -5.14
C ALA A 98 -10.13 -5.61 -5.20
N ASP A 99 -10.56 -6.12 -4.05
CA ASP A 99 -11.58 -7.17 -3.95
C ASP A 99 -12.93 -6.73 -4.55
N LYS A 100 -13.31 -5.46 -4.32
CA LYS A 100 -14.54 -4.91 -4.86
C LYS A 100 -14.47 -4.75 -6.38
N LEU A 101 -13.37 -4.18 -6.90
CA LEU A 101 -13.16 -3.99 -8.33
C LEU A 101 -13.04 -5.32 -9.10
N ALA A 102 -12.51 -6.36 -8.46
CA ALA A 102 -12.48 -7.70 -9.05
C ALA A 102 -13.88 -8.33 -9.18
N GLY A 103 -14.90 -7.81 -8.48
CA GLY A 103 -16.30 -8.25 -8.60
C GLY A 103 -16.61 -9.67 -8.09
N ASN A 104 -15.62 -10.34 -7.48
CA ASN A 104 -15.67 -11.78 -7.22
C ASN A 104 -16.08 -12.15 -5.78
N SER A 105 -16.19 -11.17 -4.87
CA SER A 105 -16.55 -11.46 -3.47
C SER A 105 -17.08 -10.23 -2.72
N ASP A 106 -17.77 -10.49 -1.61
CA ASP A 106 -18.16 -9.49 -0.61
C ASP A 106 -17.07 -9.26 0.45
N ASP A 107 -15.86 -9.80 0.24
CA ASP A 107 -14.77 -9.76 1.22
C ASP A 107 -14.31 -8.32 1.54
N TRP A 108 -14.58 -7.39 0.62
CA TRP A 108 -14.32 -5.96 0.80
C TRP A 108 -15.13 -5.32 1.95
N LYS A 109 -16.30 -5.87 2.30
CA LYS A 109 -17.22 -5.24 3.27
C LYS A 109 -16.63 -5.18 4.68
N THR A 110 -16.06 -6.29 5.15
CA THR A 110 -15.54 -6.42 6.52
C THR A 110 -14.47 -5.37 6.87
N PRO A 111 -13.39 -5.18 6.08
CA PRO A 111 -12.39 -4.15 6.39
C PRO A 111 -12.96 -2.73 6.30
N VAL A 112 -13.88 -2.45 5.36
CA VAL A 112 -14.55 -1.15 5.22
C VAL A 112 -15.40 -0.83 6.45
N GLU A 113 -16.29 -1.74 6.86
CA GLU A 113 -17.14 -1.59 8.03
C GLU A 113 -16.33 -1.41 9.31
N ARG A 114 -15.22 -2.16 9.45
CA ARG A 114 -14.31 -2.03 10.58
C ARG A 114 -13.71 -0.62 10.66
N VAL A 115 -13.21 -0.08 9.55
CA VAL A 115 -12.67 1.29 9.52
C VAL A 115 -13.76 2.31 9.87
N LEU A 116 -14.96 2.18 9.30
CA LEU A 116 -16.07 3.09 9.59
C LEU A 116 -16.53 3.04 11.05
N ALA A 117 -16.44 1.86 11.70
CA ALA A 117 -16.81 1.69 13.10
C ALA A 117 -15.73 2.15 14.09
N THR A 118 -14.45 1.98 13.75
CA THR A 118 -13.36 2.06 14.75
C THR A 118 -12.31 3.13 14.47
N SER A 119 -12.12 3.55 13.23
CA SER A 119 -11.09 4.53 12.89
C SER A 119 -11.54 5.96 13.20
N VAL A 120 -10.64 6.72 13.82
CA VAL A 120 -10.78 8.16 14.04
C VAL A 120 -10.08 8.99 12.95
N ASP A 121 -9.36 8.36 12.03
CA ASP A 121 -8.66 9.03 10.93
C ASP A 121 -9.68 9.44 9.84
N PRO A 122 -9.89 10.75 9.61
CA PRO A 122 -10.84 11.22 8.60
C PRO A 122 -10.51 10.74 7.18
N ALA A 123 -9.22 10.57 6.85
CA ALA A 123 -8.80 10.11 5.53
C ALA A 123 -9.18 8.64 5.31
N LEU A 124 -8.88 7.76 6.28
CA LEU A 124 -9.26 6.34 6.20
C LEU A 124 -10.78 6.17 6.15
N ARG A 125 -11.53 6.95 6.94
CA ARG A 125 -12.99 6.94 6.90
C ARG A 125 -13.52 7.38 5.54
N SER A 126 -12.96 8.44 4.96
CA SER A 126 -13.35 8.93 3.63
C SER A 126 -13.09 7.89 2.55
N MET A 127 -11.91 7.24 2.58
CA MET A 127 -11.59 6.13 1.66
C MET A 127 -12.58 4.97 1.82
N ALA A 128 -12.90 4.57 3.05
CA ALA A 128 -13.87 3.51 3.31
C ALA A 128 -15.27 3.82 2.75
N TYR A 129 -15.76 5.06 2.90
CA TYR A 129 -17.01 5.48 2.28
C TYR A 129 -16.96 5.45 0.75
N GLN A 130 -15.87 5.91 0.15
CA GLN A 130 -15.71 5.88 -1.31
C GLN A 130 -15.71 4.44 -1.83
N ILE A 131 -15.01 3.53 -1.16
CA ILE A 131 -15.03 2.10 -1.50
C ILE A 131 -16.46 1.57 -1.41
N GLN A 132 -17.24 1.92 -0.39
CA GLN A 132 -18.64 1.49 -0.26
C GLN A 132 -19.51 1.96 -1.45
N MET A 133 -19.19 3.10 -2.05
CA MET A 133 -19.93 3.72 -3.16
C MET A 133 -19.47 3.32 -4.57
N LEU A 134 -18.39 2.54 -4.73
CA LEU A 134 -18.00 2.01 -6.04
C LEU A 134 -19.08 1.04 -6.56
N ASP A 135 -19.58 1.24 -7.78
CA ASP A 135 -20.56 0.36 -8.44
C ASP A 135 -19.89 -0.70 -9.30
#